data_AF-A0A520R6T2-F1
#
_entry.id   AF-A0A520R6T2-F1
#
_cell.length_a   1.000
_cell.length_b   1.000
_cell.length_c   1.000
_cell.angle_alpha   90.00
_cell.angle_beta   90.00
_cell.angle_gamma   90.00
#
_symmetry.space_group_name_H-M   'P 1'
#
loop_
_entity.id
_entity.type
_entity.pdbx_description
1 polymer ?
#
loop_
_entity_poly.entity_id
_entity_poly.type
_entity_poly.pdbx_seq_one_letter_code
_entity_poly.pdbx_strand_id
1 'polypeptide(L)'
;MTMYAKHAVTIFMLLGLLFVQGAGEDVVASNDFESFQLVVTAVGSTTDTSVQAALLKGMLLGLEGRRSVRAPEGWSTLSNTLACSTSASVRQHALALSQIFGDTVAVASALECVQDSSVAAAQRCSTLSLLLGQQNQEASQLLKVLIDEPALTLSAIRGYAVVRNDEAPAVLISRYSKLNAQQQRAVVETLASRKAYAEALLEALKMNQIQPSAVPVQVARSLKNLLGKKFTDVYGALPVVGAEREHLIKKYKKLCKPSAVAAADASRGRAVFQKTCAACHVLY
;
A
#
# COMPACT_ATOMS: atom_id res chain seq x y z
N MET A 1 -20.51 69.90 -44.76
CA MET A 1 -19.65 69.90 -45.96
C MET A 1 -19.17 68.47 -46.18
N THR A 2 -19.81 67.66 -47.04
CA THR A 2 -19.42 67.46 -48.47
C THR A 2 -17.95 67.02 -48.57
N MET A 3 -17.54 65.86 -49.09
CA MET A 3 -18.05 65.03 -50.20
C MET A 3 -17.19 63.74 -50.34
N TYR A 4 -17.81 62.64 -50.79
CA TYR A 4 -17.33 61.60 -51.76
C TYR A 4 -16.34 60.52 -51.27
N ALA A 5 -16.62 59.21 -51.20
CA ALA A 5 -17.36 58.24 -52.03
C ALA A 5 -16.53 57.60 -53.18
N LYS A 6 -16.41 56.25 -53.09
CA LYS A 6 -16.49 55.21 -54.16
C LYS A 6 -15.23 54.42 -54.57
N HIS A 7 -15.52 53.11 -54.74
CA HIS A 7 -14.92 52.04 -55.58
C HIS A 7 -14.19 50.96 -54.75
N ALA A 8 -14.82 49.85 -54.32
CA ALA A 8 -15.54 48.77 -55.00
C ALA A 8 -14.64 47.80 -55.82
N VAL A 9 -14.41 46.62 -55.23
CA VAL A 9 -14.38 45.26 -55.83
C VAL A 9 -13.47 45.01 -57.04
N THR A 10 -12.33 44.34 -56.82
CA THR A 10 -11.71 43.26 -57.66
C THR A 10 -10.33 42.92 -57.04
N ILE A 11 -10.02 41.72 -56.54
CA ILE A 11 -9.62 40.52 -57.31
C ILE A 11 -9.56 39.34 -56.33
N PHE A 12 -10.30 38.28 -56.67
CA PHE A 12 -10.22 36.94 -56.12
C PHE A 12 -9.31 36.12 -57.05
N MET A 13 -8.44 35.28 -56.46
CA MET A 13 -7.67 34.19 -57.10
C MET A 13 -6.72 34.53 -58.25
N LEU A 14 -5.41 34.31 -58.02
CA LEU A 14 -4.57 33.43 -58.84
C LEU A 14 -3.15 33.29 -58.24
N LEU A 15 -2.64 32.05 -58.24
CA LEU A 15 -1.26 31.59 -58.00
C LEU A 15 -0.71 31.79 -56.58
N GLY A 16 -0.38 30.76 -55.79
CA GLY A 16 0.22 29.48 -56.17
C GLY A 16 1.74 29.59 -56.05
N LEU A 17 2.29 28.91 -55.04
CA LEU A 17 3.71 28.59 -54.83
C LEU A 17 4.65 29.78 -54.62
N LEU A 18 5.04 30.01 -53.36
CA LEU A 18 6.45 30.06 -52.99
C LEU A 18 6.61 29.58 -51.54
N PHE A 19 7.30 28.44 -51.47
CA PHE A 19 7.60 27.63 -50.31
C PHE A 19 8.55 28.35 -49.34
N VAL A 20 8.25 28.22 -48.05
CA VAL A 20 9.14 27.68 -47.02
C VAL A 20 10.52 28.35 -46.84
N GLN A 21 10.66 29.10 -45.75
CA GLN A 21 11.71 28.87 -44.74
C GLN A 21 11.46 29.78 -43.53
N GLY A 22 11.40 29.18 -42.35
CA GLY A 22 11.25 29.88 -41.07
C GLY A 22 10.33 29.18 -40.07
N ALA A 23 10.32 27.85 -40.02
CA ALA A 23 9.79 27.13 -38.86
C ALA A 23 10.91 27.09 -37.81
N GLY A 24 10.64 27.70 -36.65
CA GLY A 24 11.45 27.50 -35.46
C GLY A 24 11.49 26.01 -35.10
N GLU A 25 12.60 25.59 -34.51
CA GLU A 25 12.78 24.26 -33.97
C GLU A 25 11.67 23.93 -32.97
N ASP A 26 10.67 23.18 -33.44
CA ASP A 26 9.81 22.39 -32.56
C ASP A 26 10.70 21.36 -31.87
N VAL A 27 11.01 21.61 -30.60
CA VAL A 27 11.48 20.58 -29.68
C VAL A 27 10.37 19.54 -29.60
N VAL A 28 10.48 18.51 -30.43
CA VAL A 28 9.61 17.33 -30.41
C VAL A 28 9.68 16.78 -28.99
N ALA A 29 8.55 16.84 -28.27
CA ALA A 29 8.36 16.05 -27.07
C ALA A 29 8.58 14.58 -27.47
N SER A 30 9.76 14.06 -27.16
CA SER A 30 10.08 12.64 -27.36
C SER A 30 8.97 11.84 -26.69
N ASN A 31 8.35 10.92 -27.43
CA ASN A 31 7.34 10.04 -26.88
C ASN A 31 8.01 9.24 -25.74
N ASP A 32 7.68 9.55 -24.48
CA ASP A 32 8.38 9.04 -23.28
C ASP A 32 8.51 7.50 -23.29
N PHE A 33 7.55 6.81 -23.91
CA PHE A 33 7.55 5.36 -24.11
C PHE A 33 8.73 4.88 -24.97
N GLU A 34 9.04 5.57 -26.07
CA GLU A 34 10.17 5.24 -26.96
C GLU A 34 11.51 5.45 -26.24
N SER A 35 11.59 6.46 -25.38
CA SER A 35 12.80 6.75 -24.60
C SER A 35 13.10 5.63 -23.59
N PHE A 36 12.09 5.11 -22.88
CA PHE A 36 12.29 3.97 -21.97
C PHE A 36 12.56 2.65 -22.71
N GLN A 37 11.96 2.43 -23.88
CA GLN A 37 12.23 1.26 -24.72
C GLN A 37 13.69 1.18 -25.15
N LEU A 38 14.29 2.32 -25.52
CA LEU A 38 15.71 2.41 -25.88
C LEU A 38 16.62 2.03 -24.71
N VAL A 39 16.31 2.50 -23.51
CA VAL A 39 17.11 2.18 -22.31
C VAL A 39 16.99 0.69 -21.95
N VAL A 40 15.80 0.09 -22.03
CA VAL A 40 15.62 -1.37 -21.81
C VAL A 40 16.44 -2.18 -22.82
N THR A 41 16.41 -1.79 -24.09
CA THR A 41 17.21 -2.43 -25.15
C THR A 41 18.71 -2.30 -24.87
N ALA A 42 19.17 -1.11 -24.46
CA ALA A 42 20.56 -0.86 -24.12
C ALA A 42 21.04 -1.69 -22.91
N VAL A 43 20.21 -1.82 -21.86
CA VAL A 43 20.52 -2.66 -20.69
C VAL A 43 20.64 -4.13 -21.09
N GLY A 44 19.75 -4.63 -21.96
CA GLY A 44 19.80 -6.01 -22.45
C GLY A 44 20.95 -6.31 -23.41
N SER A 45 21.53 -5.28 -24.05
CA SER A 45 22.60 -5.43 -25.04
C SER A 45 24.01 -5.38 -24.45
N THR A 46 24.14 -5.11 -23.14
CA THR A 46 25.44 -5.02 -22.46
C THR A 46 25.54 -6.04 -21.33
N THR A 47 26.73 -6.62 -21.17
CA THR A 47 27.09 -7.50 -20.05
C THR A 47 27.85 -6.77 -18.94
N ASP A 48 28.22 -5.50 -19.16
CA ASP A 48 28.88 -4.68 -18.14
C ASP A 48 27.89 -4.25 -17.06
N THR A 49 28.03 -4.86 -15.89
CA THR A 49 27.16 -4.61 -14.73
C THR A 49 27.20 -3.17 -14.21
N SER A 50 28.29 -2.42 -14.44
CA SER A 50 28.39 -1.00 -14.06
C SER A 50 27.49 -0.15 -14.97
N VAL A 51 27.54 -0.43 -16.27
CA VAL A 51 26.70 0.23 -17.28
C VAL A 51 25.22 -0.13 -17.05
N GLN A 52 24.90 -1.41 -16.82
CA GLN A 52 23.54 -1.84 -16.48
C GLN A 52 23.02 -1.09 -15.24
N ALA A 53 23.82 -1.00 -14.16
CA ALA A 53 23.41 -0.34 -12.94
C ALA A 53 23.15 1.17 -13.14
N ALA A 54 23.98 1.85 -13.94
CA ALA A 54 23.82 3.26 -14.25
C ALA A 54 22.55 3.54 -15.07
N LEU A 55 22.30 2.72 -16.10
CA LEU A 55 21.11 2.84 -16.96
C LEU A 55 19.81 2.59 -16.17
N LEU A 56 19.78 1.53 -15.35
CA LEU A 56 18.62 1.22 -14.49
C LEU A 56 18.39 2.33 -13.45
N LYS A 57 19.45 2.90 -12.88
CA LYS A 57 19.34 4.04 -11.96
C LYS A 57 18.79 5.29 -12.66
N GLY A 58 19.29 5.60 -13.86
CA GLY A 58 18.79 6.72 -14.66
C GLY A 58 17.30 6.56 -14.99
N MET A 59 16.88 5.35 -15.34
CA MET A 59 15.47 5.02 -15.58
C MET A 59 14.61 5.24 -14.32
N LEU A 60 15.08 4.80 -13.14
CA LEU A 60 14.38 5.03 -11.88
C LEU A 60 14.19 6.52 -11.58
N LEU A 61 15.22 7.33 -11.79
CA LEU A 61 15.14 8.79 -11.60
C LEU A 61 14.15 9.43 -12.58
N GLY A 62 14.14 9.00 -13.85
CA GLY A 62 13.18 9.49 -14.84
C GLY A 62 11.73 9.11 -14.56
N LEU A 63 11.52 8.07 -13.74
CA LEU A 63 10.20 7.57 -13.34
C LEU A 63 9.76 8.06 -11.96
N GLU A 64 10.58 8.87 -11.27
CA GLU A 64 10.25 9.38 -9.94
C GLU A 64 8.96 10.22 -9.97
N GLY A 65 8.05 9.94 -9.04
CA GLY A 65 6.74 10.59 -8.96
C GLY A 65 5.71 10.15 -10.01
N ARG A 66 6.09 9.31 -11.00
CA ARG A 66 5.15 8.76 -11.98
C ARG A 66 4.41 7.55 -11.42
N ARG A 67 3.15 7.38 -11.81
CA ARG A 67 2.29 6.24 -11.45
C ARG A 67 1.71 5.62 -12.73
N SER A 68 1.44 4.32 -12.70
CA SER A 68 0.83 3.58 -13.82
C SER A 68 1.64 3.63 -15.13
N VAL A 69 2.94 3.35 -15.04
CA VAL A 69 3.83 3.34 -16.21
C VAL A 69 3.78 1.96 -16.85
N ARG A 70 3.40 1.89 -18.13
CA ARG A 70 3.41 0.62 -18.88
C ARG A 70 4.85 0.11 -19.01
N ALA A 71 5.05 -1.17 -18.71
CA ALA A 71 6.33 -1.84 -18.94
C ALA A 71 6.77 -1.72 -20.41
N PRO A 72 8.03 -1.35 -20.69
CA PRO A 72 8.60 -1.45 -22.04
C PRO A 72 8.61 -2.90 -22.53
N GLU A 73 8.57 -3.10 -23.84
CA GLU A 73 8.61 -4.42 -24.46
C GLU A 73 9.91 -5.15 -24.10
N GLY A 74 9.79 -6.43 -23.73
CA GLY A 74 10.92 -7.27 -23.31
C GLY A 74 11.36 -7.09 -21.85
N TRP A 75 10.76 -6.16 -21.10
CA TRP A 75 11.13 -5.89 -19.71
C TRP A 75 11.04 -7.13 -18.80
N SER A 76 9.98 -7.93 -18.91
CA SER A 76 9.79 -9.10 -18.03
C SER A 76 10.94 -10.11 -18.16
N THR A 77 11.29 -10.49 -19.39
CA THR A 77 12.43 -11.39 -19.68
C THR A 77 13.76 -10.80 -19.21
N LEU A 78 13.98 -9.51 -19.47
CA LEU A 78 15.20 -8.83 -19.05
C LEU A 78 15.32 -8.78 -17.53
N SER A 79 14.23 -8.44 -16.83
CA SER A 79 14.21 -8.31 -15.38
C SER A 79 14.54 -9.63 -14.67
N ASN A 80 14.07 -10.76 -15.19
CA ASN A 80 14.43 -12.09 -14.70
C ASN A 80 15.93 -12.38 -14.87
N THR A 81 16.52 -11.95 -15.98
CA THR A 81 17.96 -12.08 -16.22
C THR A 81 18.77 -11.19 -15.27
N LEU A 82 18.32 -9.95 -15.06
CA LEU A 82 18.97 -8.97 -14.17
C LEU A 82 18.85 -9.36 -12.69
N ALA A 83 17.77 -10.05 -12.29
CA ALA A 83 17.61 -10.58 -10.95
C ALA A 83 18.70 -11.60 -10.57
N CYS A 84 19.29 -12.28 -11.57
CA CYS A 84 20.39 -13.22 -11.39
C CYS A 84 21.78 -12.57 -11.55
N SER A 85 21.87 -11.25 -11.74
CA SER A 85 23.15 -10.55 -11.88
C SER A 85 24.04 -10.72 -10.64
N THR A 86 25.35 -10.83 -10.84
CA THR A 86 26.33 -10.83 -9.74
C THR A 86 26.37 -9.48 -9.01
N SER A 87 25.97 -8.39 -9.67
CA SER A 87 25.95 -7.04 -9.10
C SER A 87 24.69 -6.78 -8.27
N ALA A 88 24.89 -6.40 -6.99
CA ALA A 88 23.80 -6.09 -6.08
C ALA A 88 22.96 -4.87 -6.52
N SER A 89 23.61 -3.84 -7.09
CA SER A 89 22.92 -2.64 -7.56
C SER A 89 22.01 -2.93 -8.75
N VAL A 90 22.45 -3.80 -9.67
CA VAL A 90 21.63 -4.24 -10.80
C VAL A 90 20.37 -4.95 -10.32
N ARG A 91 20.51 -5.91 -9.40
CA ARG A 91 19.35 -6.62 -8.81
C ARG A 91 18.37 -5.66 -8.13
N GLN A 92 18.89 -4.75 -7.32
CA GLN A 92 18.07 -3.79 -6.57
C GLN A 92 17.31 -2.83 -7.49
N HIS A 93 17.98 -2.25 -8.49
CA HIS A 93 17.32 -1.31 -9.41
C HIS A 93 16.30 -2.02 -10.32
N ALA A 94 16.60 -3.23 -10.80
CA ALA A 94 15.66 -4.03 -11.58
C ALA A 94 14.38 -4.34 -10.79
N LEU A 95 14.50 -4.74 -9.53
CA LEU A 95 13.34 -4.99 -8.66
C LEU A 95 12.48 -3.74 -8.47
N ALA A 96 13.10 -2.59 -8.22
CA ALA A 96 12.39 -1.32 -8.06
C ALA A 96 11.66 -0.90 -9.35
N LEU A 97 12.27 -1.12 -10.51
CA LEU A 97 11.63 -0.85 -11.81
C LEU A 97 10.47 -1.81 -12.09
N SER A 98 10.60 -3.11 -11.78
CA SER A 98 9.49 -4.06 -11.94
C SER A 98 8.27 -3.72 -11.08
N GLN A 99 8.48 -3.10 -9.92
CA GLN A 99 7.39 -2.57 -9.09
C GLN A 99 6.71 -1.36 -9.74
N ILE A 100 7.47 -0.47 -10.39
CA ILE A 100 6.94 0.71 -11.08
C ILE A 100 6.18 0.31 -12.36
N PHE A 101 6.72 -0.64 -13.11
CA PHE A 101 6.14 -1.11 -14.37
C PHE A 101 4.96 -2.06 -14.19
N GLY A 102 4.74 -2.55 -12.97
CA GLY A 102 3.65 -3.46 -12.65
C GLY A 102 3.68 -4.69 -13.56
N ASP A 103 4.83 -5.38 -13.63
CA ASP A 103 5.03 -6.55 -14.49
C ASP A 103 3.85 -7.52 -14.35
N THR A 104 2.97 -7.49 -15.35
CA THR A 104 1.68 -8.18 -15.31
C THR A 104 1.86 -9.69 -15.29
N VAL A 105 3.00 -10.19 -15.80
CA VAL A 105 3.36 -11.61 -15.75
C VAL A 105 3.75 -12.00 -14.33
N ALA A 106 4.58 -11.20 -13.66
CA ALA A 106 4.95 -11.44 -12.26
C ALA A 106 3.75 -11.33 -11.32
N VAL A 107 2.84 -10.38 -11.57
CA VAL A 107 1.57 -10.26 -10.85
C VAL A 107 0.68 -11.46 -11.10
N ALA A 108 0.53 -11.91 -12.35
CA ALA A 108 -0.26 -13.09 -12.69
C ALA A 108 0.27 -14.35 -11.99
N SER A 109 1.58 -14.62 -12.06
CA SER A 109 2.20 -15.75 -11.36
C SER A 109 2.08 -15.65 -9.83
N ALA A 110 2.12 -14.44 -9.27
CA ALA A 110 1.89 -14.23 -7.84
C ALA A 110 0.41 -14.49 -7.46
N LEU A 111 -0.55 -14.08 -8.29
CA LEU A 111 -1.98 -14.37 -8.09
C LEU A 111 -2.27 -15.86 -8.23
N GLU A 112 -1.64 -16.55 -9.18
CA GLU A 112 -1.71 -18.01 -9.32
C GLU A 112 -1.15 -18.69 -8.07
N CYS A 113 0.04 -18.27 -7.61
CA CYS A 113 0.64 -18.79 -6.38
C CYS A 113 -0.28 -18.63 -5.16
N VAL A 114 -1.00 -17.52 -5.04
CA VAL A 114 -1.97 -17.31 -3.94
C VAL A 114 -3.16 -18.26 -4.04
N GLN A 115 -3.62 -18.60 -5.24
CA GLN A 115 -4.80 -19.46 -5.46
C GLN A 115 -4.47 -20.96 -5.47
N ASP A 116 -3.24 -21.33 -5.75
CA ASP A 116 -2.82 -22.73 -5.82
C ASP A 116 -2.71 -23.34 -4.42
N SER A 117 -3.67 -24.22 -4.08
CA SER A 117 -3.72 -24.93 -2.80
C SER A 117 -2.62 -25.98 -2.61
N SER A 118 -1.89 -26.33 -3.67
CA SER A 118 -0.70 -27.19 -3.59
C SER A 118 0.53 -26.45 -3.06
N VAL A 119 0.55 -25.11 -3.16
CA VAL A 119 1.62 -24.27 -2.61
C VAL A 119 1.47 -24.17 -1.09
N ALA A 120 2.60 -24.24 -0.38
CA ALA A 120 2.63 -24.13 1.07
C ALA A 120 1.94 -22.85 1.57
N ALA A 121 1.07 -22.98 2.58
CA ALA A 121 0.27 -21.87 3.10
C ALA A 121 1.09 -20.64 3.52
N ALA A 122 2.28 -20.85 4.08
CA ALA A 122 3.19 -19.77 4.46
C ALA A 122 3.63 -18.93 3.25
N GLN A 123 3.96 -19.60 2.13
CA GLN A 123 4.32 -18.94 0.88
C GLN A 123 3.12 -18.18 0.32
N ARG A 124 1.94 -18.82 0.24
CA ARG A 124 0.69 -18.16 -0.21
C ARG A 124 0.37 -16.91 0.60
N CYS A 125 0.49 -16.96 1.92
CA CYS A 125 0.27 -15.80 2.80
C CYS A 125 1.29 -14.69 2.55
N SER A 126 2.57 -15.03 2.36
CA SER A 126 3.61 -14.05 2.07
C SER A 126 3.38 -13.36 0.71
N THR A 127 3.05 -14.13 -0.33
CA THR A 127 2.73 -13.62 -1.67
C THR A 127 1.49 -12.74 -1.65
N LEU A 128 0.43 -13.15 -0.94
CA LEU A 128 -0.76 -12.33 -0.75
C LEU A 128 -0.42 -11.00 -0.07
N SER A 129 0.41 -11.01 0.97
CA SER A 129 0.84 -9.79 1.65
C SER A 129 1.62 -8.85 0.73
N LEU A 130 2.46 -9.38 -0.16
CA LEU A 130 3.21 -8.59 -1.13
C LEU A 130 2.27 -7.90 -2.13
N LEU A 131 1.33 -8.65 -2.72
CA LEU A 131 0.35 -8.13 -3.67
C LEU A 131 -0.53 -7.04 -3.06
N LEU A 132 -1.02 -7.26 -1.83
CA LEU A 132 -1.83 -6.26 -1.13
C LEU A 132 -1.01 -5.02 -0.74
N GLY A 133 0.25 -5.20 -0.36
CA GLY A 133 1.18 -4.08 -0.11
C GLY A 133 1.39 -3.20 -1.33
N GLN A 134 1.31 -3.79 -2.54
CA GLN A 134 1.33 -3.10 -3.82
C GLN A 134 -0.03 -2.53 -4.25
N GLN A 135 -1.05 -2.56 -3.38
CA GLN A 135 -2.41 -2.10 -3.67
C GLN A 135 -3.09 -2.82 -4.84
N ASN A 136 -2.69 -4.07 -5.13
CA ASN A 136 -3.24 -4.87 -6.21
C ASN A 136 -4.73 -5.18 -5.98
N GLN A 137 -5.58 -4.79 -6.94
CA GLN A 137 -7.03 -4.94 -6.82
C GLN A 137 -7.52 -6.37 -7.02
N GLU A 138 -6.86 -7.15 -7.88
CA GLU A 138 -7.21 -8.56 -8.11
C GLU A 138 -6.97 -9.39 -6.84
N ALA A 139 -5.84 -9.19 -6.16
CA ALA A 139 -5.56 -9.80 -4.87
C ALA A 139 -6.60 -9.40 -3.80
N SER A 140 -7.08 -8.15 -3.83
CA SER A 140 -8.16 -7.68 -2.96
C SER A 140 -9.50 -8.38 -3.24
N GLN A 141 -9.80 -8.70 -4.51
CA GLN A 141 -10.99 -9.46 -4.89
C GLN A 141 -10.90 -10.92 -4.41
N LEU A 142 -9.71 -11.54 -4.48
CA LEU A 142 -9.49 -12.91 -4.00
C LEU A 142 -9.80 -13.09 -2.51
N LEU A 143 -9.65 -12.04 -1.69
CA LEU A 143 -9.88 -12.11 -0.23
C LEU A 143 -11.26 -12.70 0.15
N LYS A 144 -12.27 -12.50 -0.70
CA LYS A 144 -13.63 -13.01 -0.48
C LYS A 144 -13.71 -14.53 -0.51
N VAL A 145 -12.84 -15.18 -1.28
CA VAL A 145 -12.74 -16.63 -1.39
C VAL A 145 -11.72 -17.15 -0.37
N LEU A 146 -10.56 -16.49 -0.27
CA LEU A 146 -9.46 -16.91 0.62
C LEU A 146 -9.83 -16.88 2.11
N ILE A 147 -10.86 -16.11 2.51
CA ILE A 147 -11.35 -16.10 3.88
C ILE A 147 -11.92 -17.47 4.31
N ASP A 148 -12.44 -18.25 3.35
CA ASP A 148 -13.05 -19.56 3.61
C ASP A 148 -12.01 -20.69 3.62
N GLU A 149 -10.74 -20.40 3.30
CA GLU A 149 -9.62 -21.33 3.40
C GLU A 149 -8.95 -21.26 4.77
N PRO A 150 -8.98 -22.33 5.60
CA PRO A 150 -8.51 -22.28 6.99
C PRO A 150 -7.08 -21.75 7.17
N ALA A 151 -6.20 -22.05 6.21
CA ALA A 151 -4.80 -21.66 6.24
C ALA A 151 -4.58 -20.17 5.89
N LEU A 152 -5.52 -19.53 5.19
CA LEU A 152 -5.43 -18.15 4.72
C LEU A 152 -6.44 -17.21 5.37
N THR A 153 -7.46 -17.73 6.09
CA THR A 153 -8.56 -16.97 6.69
C THR A 153 -8.08 -15.70 7.41
N LEU A 154 -7.07 -15.83 8.27
CA LEU A 154 -6.56 -14.69 9.05
C LEU A 154 -5.87 -13.64 8.17
N SER A 155 -5.08 -14.08 7.19
CA SER A 155 -4.40 -13.20 6.23
C SER A 155 -5.41 -12.48 5.34
N ALA A 156 -6.46 -13.18 4.91
CA ALA A 156 -7.54 -12.60 4.12
C ALA A 156 -8.31 -11.51 4.90
N ILE A 157 -8.70 -11.79 6.15
CA ILE A 157 -9.36 -10.82 7.03
C ILE A 157 -8.53 -9.54 7.20
N ARG A 158 -7.23 -9.69 7.45
CA ARG A 158 -6.31 -8.55 7.63
C ARG A 158 -6.06 -7.81 6.32
N GLY A 159 -6.07 -8.51 5.20
CA GLY A 159 -5.85 -7.94 3.87
C GLY A 159 -6.86 -6.86 3.51
N TYR A 160 -8.11 -6.98 3.96
CA TYR A 160 -9.14 -5.96 3.77
C TYR A 160 -8.81 -4.61 4.43
N ALA A 161 -7.93 -4.58 5.44
CA ALA A 161 -7.45 -3.34 6.05
C ALA A 161 -6.34 -2.66 5.24
N VAL A 162 -5.69 -3.37 4.31
CA VAL A 162 -4.57 -2.87 3.51
C VAL A 162 -5.05 -2.19 2.22
N VAL A 163 -5.93 -2.88 1.49
CA VAL A 163 -6.50 -2.38 0.23
C VAL A 163 -7.97 -2.02 0.46
N ARG A 164 -8.43 -0.92 -0.12
CA ARG A 164 -9.85 -0.58 -0.06
C ARG A 164 -10.67 -1.58 -0.86
N ASN A 165 -11.68 -2.15 -0.22
CA ASN A 165 -12.66 -3.04 -0.85
C ASN A 165 -14.05 -2.78 -0.26
N ASP A 166 -14.96 -2.25 -1.07
CA ASP A 166 -16.27 -1.83 -0.55
C ASP A 166 -17.16 -3.02 -0.15
N GLU A 167 -16.86 -4.25 -0.59
CA GLU A 167 -17.55 -5.47 -0.15
C GLU A 167 -17.09 -5.97 1.23
N ALA A 168 -15.94 -5.51 1.72
CA ALA A 168 -15.31 -6.06 2.93
C ALA A 168 -16.26 -6.12 4.14
N PRO A 169 -17.05 -5.08 4.47
CA PRO A 169 -17.92 -5.16 5.64
C PRO A 169 -18.96 -6.27 5.55
N ALA A 170 -19.64 -6.39 4.41
CA ALA A 170 -20.64 -7.43 4.19
C ALA A 170 -20.01 -8.83 4.25
N VAL A 171 -18.85 -9.02 3.64
CA VAL A 171 -18.11 -10.30 3.64
C VAL A 171 -17.68 -10.69 5.06
N LEU A 172 -17.13 -9.76 5.82
CA LEU A 172 -16.59 -10.02 7.16
C LEU A 172 -17.70 -10.25 8.20
N ILE A 173 -18.75 -9.42 8.18
CA ILE A 173 -19.86 -9.52 9.14
C ILE A 173 -20.64 -10.81 8.93
N SER A 174 -20.92 -11.19 7.68
CA SER A 174 -21.67 -12.43 7.36
C SER A 174 -20.97 -13.73 7.79
N ARG A 175 -19.64 -13.70 7.92
CA ARG A 175 -18.83 -14.85 8.36
C ARG A 175 -18.48 -14.84 9.84
N TYR A 176 -18.70 -13.72 10.53
CA TYR A 176 -18.20 -13.47 11.88
C TYR A 176 -18.51 -14.58 12.89
N SER A 177 -19.74 -15.11 12.89
CA SER A 177 -20.17 -16.15 13.85
C SER A 177 -19.50 -17.51 13.65
N LYS A 178 -18.94 -17.77 12.46
CA LYS A 178 -18.24 -19.03 12.12
C LYS A 178 -16.74 -18.99 12.43
N LEU A 179 -16.20 -17.81 12.70
CA LEU A 179 -14.78 -17.59 12.92
C LEU A 179 -14.39 -17.92 14.36
N ASN A 180 -13.14 -18.36 14.56
CA ASN A 180 -12.58 -18.54 15.90
C ASN A 180 -12.28 -17.18 16.57
N ALA A 181 -11.99 -17.18 17.87
CA ALA A 181 -11.80 -15.95 18.65
C ALA A 181 -10.69 -15.03 18.10
N GLN A 182 -9.60 -15.60 17.56
CA GLN A 182 -8.51 -14.82 16.97
C GLN A 182 -8.94 -14.15 15.66
N GLN A 183 -9.68 -14.87 14.82
CA GLN A 183 -10.20 -14.38 13.55
C GLN A 183 -11.31 -13.34 13.76
N GLN A 184 -12.22 -13.56 14.73
CA GLN A 184 -13.24 -12.58 15.13
C GLN A 184 -12.61 -11.25 15.58
N ARG A 185 -11.55 -11.31 16.39
CA ARG A 185 -10.80 -10.12 16.78
C ARG A 185 -10.22 -9.40 15.56
N ALA A 186 -9.61 -10.14 14.64
CA ALA A 186 -9.08 -9.57 13.41
C ALA A 186 -10.17 -8.90 12.55
N VAL A 187 -11.39 -9.46 12.50
CA VAL A 187 -12.53 -8.82 11.81
C VAL A 187 -12.83 -7.46 12.43
N VAL A 188 -12.96 -7.39 13.75
CA VAL A 188 -13.26 -6.15 14.46
C VAL A 188 -12.16 -5.10 14.27
N GLU A 189 -10.90 -5.51 14.33
CA GLU A 189 -9.74 -4.65 14.03
C GLU A 189 -9.75 -4.14 12.57
N THR A 190 -10.02 -5.03 11.61
CA THR A 190 -10.14 -4.68 10.19
C THR A 190 -11.28 -3.70 9.94
N LEU A 191 -12.46 -3.92 10.54
CA LEU A 191 -13.61 -3.02 10.36
C LEU A 191 -13.37 -1.65 11.00
N ALA A 192 -12.52 -1.57 12.03
CA ALA A 192 -12.11 -0.30 12.64
C ALA A 192 -10.98 0.42 11.88
N SER A 193 -10.50 -0.11 10.75
CA SER A 193 -9.39 0.49 10.00
C SER A 193 -9.75 1.78 9.26
N ARG A 194 -11.05 2.00 8.97
CA ARG A 194 -11.53 3.15 8.19
C ARG A 194 -12.99 3.45 8.47
N LYS A 195 -13.37 4.71 8.25
CA LYS A 195 -14.70 5.24 8.60
C LYS A 195 -15.86 4.43 8.00
N ALA A 196 -15.85 4.16 6.70
CA ALA A 196 -16.93 3.44 6.03
C ALA A 196 -17.15 2.02 6.60
N TYR A 197 -16.06 1.33 6.99
CA TYR A 197 -16.17 0.00 7.60
C TYR A 197 -16.63 0.08 9.05
N ALA A 198 -16.16 1.10 9.77
CA ALA A 198 -16.56 1.36 11.14
C ALA A 198 -18.06 1.66 11.23
N GLU A 199 -18.63 2.35 10.24
CA GLU A 199 -20.07 2.58 10.14
C GLU A 199 -20.85 1.26 9.99
N ALA A 200 -20.37 0.33 9.16
CA ALA A 200 -20.98 -0.99 9.04
C ALA A 200 -20.84 -1.83 10.32
N LEU A 201 -19.70 -1.76 11.02
CA LEU A 201 -19.53 -2.40 12.32
C LEU A 201 -20.51 -1.83 13.36
N LEU A 202 -20.74 -0.51 13.36
CA LEU A 202 -21.69 0.12 14.25
C LEU A 202 -23.12 -0.40 14.01
N GLU A 203 -23.53 -0.59 12.75
CA GLU A 203 -24.82 -1.21 12.45
C GLU A 203 -24.87 -2.68 12.89
N ALA A 204 -23.79 -3.45 12.70
CA ALA A 204 -23.70 -4.83 13.20
C ALA A 204 -23.83 -4.91 14.74
N LEU A 205 -23.29 -3.92 15.48
CA LEU A 205 -23.48 -3.80 16.93
C LEU A 205 -24.94 -3.52 17.29
N LYS A 206 -25.60 -2.57 16.59
CA LYS A 206 -27.03 -2.26 16.81
C LYS A 206 -27.94 -3.46 16.54
N MET A 207 -27.61 -4.25 15.52
CA MET A 207 -28.35 -5.45 15.14
C MET A 207 -27.98 -6.68 15.99
N ASN A 208 -27.11 -6.55 17.00
CA ASN A 208 -26.60 -7.64 17.82
C ASN A 208 -25.95 -8.79 17.03
N GLN A 209 -25.46 -8.52 15.81
CA GLN A 209 -24.68 -9.48 15.02
C GLN A 209 -23.27 -9.65 15.58
N ILE A 210 -22.74 -8.58 16.19
CA ILE A 210 -21.49 -8.55 16.94
C ILE A 210 -21.80 -7.96 18.30
N GLN A 211 -21.37 -8.61 19.38
CA GLN A 211 -21.60 -8.11 20.73
C GLN A 211 -20.61 -6.98 21.07
N PRO A 212 -21.02 -5.92 21.80
CA PRO A 212 -20.12 -4.86 22.24
C PRO A 212 -18.90 -5.37 23.02
N SER A 213 -19.06 -6.46 23.79
CA SER A 213 -17.97 -7.10 24.53
C SER A 213 -16.86 -7.68 23.63
N ALA A 214 -17.15 -7.93 22.35
CA ALA A 214 -16.18 -8.42 21.39
C ALA A 214 -15.23 -7.32 20.88
N VAL A 215 -15.54 -6.04 21.13
CA VAL A 215 -14.70 -4.91 20.71
C VAL A 215 -13.65 -4.62 21.78
N PRO A 216 -12.36 -4.86 21.53
CA PRO A 216 -11.31 -4.53 22.49
C PRO A 216 -11.27 -3.03 22.75
N VAL A 217 -10.93 -2.63 23.99
CA VAL A 217 -10.90 -1.23 24.41
C VAL A 217 -10.05 -0.34 23.48
N GLN A 218 -8.95 -0.86 22.95
CA GLN A 218 -8.10 -0.13 22.00
C GLN A 218 -8.85 0.16 20.69
N VAL A 219 -9.53 -0.84 20.13
CA VAL A 219 -10.34 -0.69 18.92
C VAL A 219 -11.50 0.28 19.17
N ALA A 220 -12.15 0.18 20.33
CA ALA A 220 -13.25 1.06 20.68
C ALA A 220 -12.83 2.54 20.74
N ARG A 221 -11.59 2.84 21.16
CA ARG A 221 -11.02 4.21 21.06
C ARG A 221 -10.83 4.65 19.61
N SER A 222 -10.31 3.78 18.75
CA SER A 222 -10.20 4.06 17.31
C SER A 222 -11.58 4.33 16.69
N LEU A 223 -12.57 3.52 17.01
CA LEU A 223 -13.96 3.70 16.55
C LEU A 223 -14.57 5.01 17.06
N LYS A 224 -14.33 5.37 18.32
CA LYS A 224 -14.71 6.69 18.85
C LYS A 224 -14.05 7.83 18.07
N ASN A 225 -12.78 7.70 17.70
CA ASN A 225 -12.09 8.73 16.91
C ASN A 225 -12.67 8.83 15.49
N LEU A 226 -13.06 7.71 14.87
CA LEU A 226 -13.61 7.66 13.51
C LEU A 226 -15.07 8.12 13.43
N LEU A 227 -15.88 7.78 14.43
CA LEU A 227 -17.35 7.91 14.39
C LEU A 227 -17.91 8.90 15.42
N GLY A 228 -17.11 9.31 16.40
CA GLY A 228 -17.50 10.23 17.46
C GLY A 228 -18.68 9.74 18.28
N LYS A 229 -19.64 10.64 18.50
CA LYS A 229 -20.82 10.41 19.35
C LYS A 229 -21.69 9.25 18.87
N LYS A 230 -21.81 9.05 17.56
CA LYS A 230 -22.60 7.96 16.97
C LYS A 230 -22.17 6.58 17.49
N PHE A 231 -20.87 6.39 17.72
CA PHE A 231 -20.36 5.14 18.28
C PHE A 231 -20.63 5.03 19.78
N THR A 232 -20.38 6.09 20.55
CA THR A 232 -20.58 6.05 22.01
C THR A 232 -22.05 5.91 22.41
N ASP A 233 -22.99 6.36 21.58
CA ASP A 233 -24.43 6.20 21.82
C ASP A 233 -24.87 4.71 21.75
N VAL A 234 -24.15 3.87 20.99
CA VAL A 234 -24.43 2.43 20.85
C VAL A 234 -23.53 1.59 21.75
N TYR A 235 -22.24 1.90 21.78
CA TYR A 235 -21.23 1.12 22.51
C TYR A 235 -21.23 1.42 24.01
N GLY A 236 -21.69 2.62 24.40
CA GLY A 236 -21.58 3.14 25.75
C GLY A 236 -20.34 4.00 25.97
N ALA A 237 -20.28 4.63 27.14
CA ALA A 237 -19.15 5.47 27.53
C ALA A 237 -17.90 4.62 27.70
N LEU A 238 -16.85 4.97 26.95
CA LEU A 238 -15.55 4.35 27.15
C LEU A 238 -14.98 4.76 28.52
N PRO A 239 -14.37 3.82 29.27
CA PRO A 239 -13.66 4.15 30.48
C PRO A 239 -12.68 5.29 30.22
N VAL A 240 -12.85 6.40 30.92
CA VAL A 240 -11.94 7.54 30.82
C VAL A 240 -10.61 7.10 31.42
N VAL A 241 -9.63 6.87 30.55
CA VAL A 241 -8.26 6.58 30.96
C VAL A 241 -7.63 7.88 31.46
N GLY A 242 -7.98 8.32 32.66
CA GLY A 242 -7.60 9.63 33.19
C GLY A 242 -7.49 9.66 34.71
N ALA A 243 -8.60 9.50 35.41
CA ALA A 243 -8.66 9.69 36.87
C ALA A 243 -7.69 8.77 37.65
N GLU A 244 -7.66 7.48 37.31
CA GLU A 244 -6.71 6.52 37.92
C GLU A 244 -5.27 6.71 37.40
N ARG A 245 -5.14 7.23 36.17
CA ARG A 245 -3.87 7.30 35.46
C ARG A 245 -3.01 8.46 35.95
N GLU A 246 -3.60 9.58 36.36
CA GLU A 246 -2.83 10.63 37.04
C GLU A 246 -2.24 10.13 38.35
N HIS A 247 -2.99 9.32 39.10
CA HIS A 247 -2.49 8.70 40.32
C HIS A 247 -1.35 7.71 40.05
N LEU A 248 -1.50 6.87 39.01
CA LEU A 248 -0.45 5.94 38.57
C LEU A 248 0.77 6.65 37.99
N ILE A 249 0.58 7.67 37.15
CA ILE A 249 1.67 8.49 36.60
C ILE A 249 2.41 9.18 37.74
N LYS A 250 1.70 9.76 38.70
CA LYS A 250 2.31 10.39 39.88
C LYS A 250 3.08 9.38 40.73
N LYS A 251 2.54 8.17 40.92
CA LYS A 251 3.22 7.05 41.60
C LYS A 251 4.50 6.65 40.87
N TYR A 252 4.44 6.34 39.59
CA TYR A 252 5.61 5.89 38.82
C TYR A 252 6.64 7.00 38.60
N LYS A 253 6.22 8.27 38.41
CA LYS A 253 7.15 9.42 38.39
C LYS A 253 7.90 9.59 39.72
N LYS A 254 7.25 9.29 40.86
CA LYS A 254 7.94 9.29 42.16
C LYS A 254 8.96 8.16 42.29
N LEU A 255 8.74 7.02 41.63
CA LEU A 255 9.66 5.87 41.62
C LEU A 255 10.82 6.08 40.65
N CYS A 256 10.58 6.68 39.48
CA CYS A 256 11.59 6.88 38.43
C CYS A 256 12.30 8.25 38.52
N LYS A 257 12.74 8.66 39.72
CA LYS A 257 13.54 9.89 39.87
C LYS A 257 14.96 9.70 39.33
N PRO A 258 15.67 10.76 38.92
CA PRO A 258 17.06 10.66 38.45
C PRO A 258 17.99 9.90 39.40
N SER A 259 17.85 10.12 40.71
CA SER A 259 18.63 9.40 41.73
C SER A 259 18.30 7.89 41.79
N ALA A 260 17.04 7.51 41.60
CA ALA A 260 16.62 6.12 41.58
C ALA A 260 17.11 5.39 40.31
N VAL A 261 17.16 6.10 39.17
CA VAL A 261 17.73 5.57 37.93
C VAL A 261 19.26 5.46 38.04
N ALA A 262 19.92 6.45 38.64
CA ALA A 262 21.37 6.41 38.85
C ALA A 262 21.80 5.28 39.81
N ALA A 263 20.96 4.93 40.78
CA ALA A 263 21.19 3.81 41.70
C ALA A 263 20.61 2.47 41.19
N ALA A 264 20.07 2.42 39.96
CA ALA A 264 19.48 1.20 39.42
C ALA A 264 20.55 0.19 38.98
N ASP A 265 20.22 -1.10 39.13
CA ASP A 265 21.08 -2.21 38.72
C ASP A 265 20.64 -2.73 37.35
N ALA A 266 21.46 -2.48 36.33
CA ALA A 266 21.17 -2.88 34.95
C ALA A 266 21.10 -4.42 34.78
N SER A 267 21.92 -5.18 35.51
CA SER A 267 21.94 -6.65 35.46
C SER A 267 20.65 -7.22 36.02
N ARG A 268 20.17 -6.69 37.15
CA ARG A 268 18.86 -7.06 37.72
C ARG A 268 17.70 -6.63 36.82
N GLY A 269 17.79 -5.45 36.21
CA GLY A 269 16.82 -4.98 35.21
C GLY A 269 16.71 -5.93 34.03
N ARG A 270 17.84 -6.41 33.51
CA ARG A 270 17.89 -7.40 32.42
C ARG A 270 17.21 -8.71 32.80
N ALA A 271 17.41 -9.21 34.02
CA ALA A 271 16.73 -10.41 34.51
C ALA A 271 15.19 -10.25 34.56
N VAL A 272 14.69 -9.08 35.02
CA VAL A 272 13.25 -8.78 35.02
C VAL A 272 12.70 -8.69 33.60
N PHE A 273 13.40 -7.99 32.70
CA PHE A 273 13.02 -7.90 31.29
C PHE A 273 12.94 -9.29 30.64
N GLN A 274 13.93 -10.14 30.91
CA GLN A 274 14.00 -11.48 30.32
C GLN A 274 12.86 -12.39 30.79
N LYS A 275 12.44 -12.23 32.05
CA LYS A 275 11.31 -12.97 32.62
C LYS A 275 9.95 -12.48 32.11
N THR A 276 9.79 -11.17 31.88
CA THR A 276 8.45 -10.57 31.71
C THR A 276 8.17 -10.09 30.30
N CYS A 277 9.18 -9.66 29.55
CA CYS A 277 9.01 -8.94 28.29
C CYS A 277 9.69 -9.62 27.10
N ALA A 278 10.76 -10.40 27.33
CA ALA A 278 11.55 -10.99 26.26
C ALA A 278 10.83 -12.05 25.41
N ALA A 279 9.67 -12.53 25.85
CA ALA A 279 8.82 -13.39 25.03
C ALA A 279 8.29 -12.68 23.77
N CYS A 280 8.15 -11.35 23.80
CA CYS A 280 7.57 -10.56 22.70
C CYS A 280 8.44 -9.39 22.25
N HIS A 281 9.44 -8.96 23.02
CA HIS A 281 10.24 -7.77 22.74
C HIS A 281 11.74 -8.07 22.81
N VAL A 282 12.52 -7.41 21.95
CA VAL A 282 13.98 -7.43 21.97
C VAL A 282 14.49 -6.11 22.55
N LEU A 283 15.37 -6.19 23.56
CA LEU A 283 16.05 -5.04 24.16
C LEU A 283 17.50 -5.05 23.68
N TYR A 284 17.94 -3.98 23.01
CA TYR A 284 19.29 -3.81 22.48
C TYR A 284 20.27 -3.40 23.59
#